data_AF-A0A6I6GLX0-F1
#
_entry.id   AF-A0A6I6GLX0-F1
#
_cell.length_a   1.000
_cell.length_b   1.000
_cell.length_c   1.000
_cell.angle_alpha   90.00
_cell.angle_beta   90.00
_cell.angle_gamma   90.00
#
_symmetry.space_group_name_H-M   'P 1'
#
loop_
_entity.id
_entity.type
_entity.pdbx_description
1 polymer ?
#
loop_
_entity_poly.entity_id
_entity_poly.type
_entity_poly.pdbx_seq_one_letter_code
_entity_poly.pdbx_strand_id
1 'polypeptide(L)'
;MQLPKLSGIKIVLQQCMTATLLLFAFSASYAQQESVQANVHDTTFFKTFDGYFTGRFYFSNKFITPDFIPAANKQQLIAYRPNTPITMGVGATYQWLTLNLAYGFKFINQFKDDRGKTRYLDLQSHNYGRRGIIDFYGQFYKGFYLQSPGSTPGKFYVRPDMGISQIGGQYEHIFNWRKFSYRAAMLQSERQLRSAGSLTAGFEANYSIISADSSFVPTDPLYAGLPALSRIRHIEFGPSLGYAYTLVLFRNVFVHANASGYLDLNFTKSSTPFGHQNSVTVRPDFAYRFAAGINRPQWTAAVTWINNQLNAPVQDFRYRQTSGLLRLTFNYRLPVGPKLKKWVRPVDYFNERVISRIRNKQEATPQAN
;
A
#
# COMPACT_ATOMS: atom_id res chain seq x y z
N MET A 1 -36.60 -10.97 4.98
CA MET A 1 -35.16 -10.64 4.95
C MET A 1 -35.02 -9.15 4.63
N GLN A 2 -34.84 -8.31 5.65
CA GLN A 2 -34.76 -6.85 5.45
C GLN A 2 -33.37 -6.49 4.90
N LEU A 3 -33.34 -5.89 3.71
CA LEU A 3 -32.13 -5.26 3.16
C LEU A 3 -31.57 -4.24 4.17
N PRO A 4 -30.25 -4.17 4.41
CA PRO A 4 -29.69 -3.11 5.23
C PRO A 4 -30.05 -1.75 4.61
N LYS A 5 -30.62 -0.85 5.42
CA LYS A 5 -31.06 0.49 4.98
C LYS A 5 -29.90 1.21 4.29
N LEU A 6 -30.15 1.72 3.07
CA LEU A 6 -29.23 2.53 2.25
C LEU A 6 -28.59 3.72 3.01
N SER A 7 -29.19 4.17 4.12
CA SER A 7 -28.63 5.20 5.01
C SER A 7 -27.35 4.78 5.73
N GLY A 8 -27.22 3.51 6.13
CA GLY A 8 -26.03 3.03 6.86
C GLY A 8 -24.78 3.03 5.98
N ILE A 9 -24.93 2.69 4.69
CA ILE A 9 -23.84 2.69 3.71
C ILE A 9 -23.36 4.12 3.44
N LYS A 10 -24.27 5.10 3.35
CA LYS A 10 -23.92 6.52 3.18
C LYS A 10 -23.15 7.08 4.37
N ILE A 11 -23.56 6.75 5.60
CA ILE A 11 -22.88 7.19 6.82
C ILE A 11 -21.46 6.61 6.89
N VAL A 12 -21.30 5.32 6.62
CA VAL A 12 -19.98 4.67 6.58
C VAL A 12 -19.09 5.28 5.50
N LEU A 13 -19.62 5.51 4.30
CA LEU A 13 -18.88 6.17 3.22
C LEU A 13 -18.44 7.59 3.60
N GLN A 14 -19.31 8.37 4.25
CA GLN A 14 -19.00 9.72 4.69
C GLN A 14 -17.92 9.71 5.80
N GLN A 15 -18.03 8.82 6.78
CA GLN A 15 -17.00 8.64 7.82
C GLN A 15 -15.66 8.20 7.23
N CYS A 16 -15.65 7.26 6.28
CA CYS A 16 -14.44 6.86 5.56
C CYS A 16 -13.84 8.03 4.77
N MET A 17 -14.66 8.86 4.13
CA MET A 17 -14.19 10.03 3.37
C MET A 17 -13.56 11.08 4.30
N THR A 18 -14.18 11.37 5.45
CA THR A 18 -13.62 12.29 6.46
C THR A 18 -12.33 11.74 7.06
N ALA A 19 -12.28 10.46 7.41
CA ALA A 19 -11.06 9.83 7.91
C ALA A 19 -9.93 9.86 6.87
N THR A 20 -10.24 9.57 5.60
CA THR A 20 -9.28 9.65 4.49
C THR A 20 -8.75 11.07 4.31
N LEU A 21 -9.61 12.09 4.41
CA LEU A 21 -9.20 13.50 4.35
C LEU A 21 -8.29 13.88 5.53
N LEU A 22 -8.58 13.43 6.74
CA LEU A 22 -7.73 13.67 7.93
C LEU A 22 -6.38 12.97 7.81
N LEU A 23 -6.35 11.72 7.36
CA LEU A 23 -5.11 10.98 7.10
C LEU A 23 -4.27 11.65 6.00
N PHE A 24 -4.93 12.17 4.97
CA PHE A 24 -4.27 12.94 3.91
C PHE A 24 -3.69 14.26 4.44
N ALA A 25 -4.43 14.98 5.28
CA ALA A 25 -3.95 16.22 5.92
C ALA A 25 -2.76 15.94 6.85
N PHE A 26 -2.81 14.87 7.64
CA PHE A 26 -1.69 14.44 8.50
C PHE A 26 -0.45 14.05 7.69
N SER A 27 -0.65 13.25 6.63
CA SER A 27 0.40 12.87 5.69
C SER A 27 1.09 14.09 5.05
N ALA A 28 0.29 15.05 4.59
CA ALA A 28 0.78 16.28 4.00
C ALA A 28 1.59 17.10 5.01
N SER A 29 1.09 17.24 6.25
CA SER A 29 1.79 17.93 7.34
C SER A 29 3.16 17.31 7.65
N TYR A 30 3.23 15.98 7.76
CA TYR A 30 4.49 15.27 7.98
C TYR A 30 5.49 15.46 6.84
N ALA A 31 5.04 15.26 5.60
CA ALA A 31 5.89 15.43 4.42
C ALA A 31 6.45 16.85 4.30
N GLN A 32 5.69 17.84 4.73
CA GLN A 32 6.11 19.25 4.77
C GLN A 32 7.15 19.51 5.86
N GLN A 33 6.93 19.04 7.09
CA GLN A 33 7.87 19.24 8.19
C GLN A 33 9.26 18.66 7.85
N GLU A 34 9.30 17.55 7.14
CA GLU A 34 10.56 16.99 6.66
C GLU A 34 11.21 17.76 5.51
N SER A 35 10.41 18.33 4.60
CA SER A 35 10.95 19.16 3.52
C SER A 35 11.73 20.37 4.05
N VAL A 36 11.32 20.90 5.21
CA VAL A 36 12.03 21.99 5.92
C VAL A 36 13.38 21.51 6.49
N GLN A 37 13.47 20.25 6.93
CA GLN A 37 14.70 19.66 7.47
C GLN A 37 15.63 19.09 6.39
N ALA A 38 15.31 19.27 5.10
CA ALA A 38 15.98 18.61 3.99
C ALA A 38 17.46 19.00 3.79
N ASN A 39 17.96 20.06 4.44
CA ASN A 39 19.33 20.53 4.28
C ASN A 39 20.40 19.74 5.07
N VAL A 40 20.05 18.66 5.76
CA VAL A 40 20.98 17.89 6.63
C VAL A 40 21.16 16.45 6.13
N HIS A 41 21.38 16.23 4.84
CA HIS A 41 21.68 14.90 4.28
C HIS A 41 23.06 14.85 3.61
N ASP A 42 23.63 13.65 3.51
CA ASP A 42 24.94 13.43 2.89
C ASP A 42 24.79 13.37 1.37
N THR A 43 25.12 14.48 0.70
CA THR A 43 25.03 14.65 -0.76
C THR A 43 25.98 13.73 -1.53
N THR A 44 26.96 13.11 -0.87
CA THR A 44 27.83 12.09 -1.48
C THR A 44 27.10 10.75 -1.66
N PHE A 45 26.05 10.51 -0.89
CA PHE A 45 25.28 9.27 -0.90
C PHE A 45 24.04 9.33 -1.78
N PHE A 46 23.33 10.45 -1.81
CA PHE A 46 22.20 10.63 -2.70
C PHE A 46 21.96 12.10 -3.07
N LYS A 47 21.30 12.31 -4.21
CA LYS A 47 20.96 13.63 -4.75
C LYS A 47 19.45 13.82 -4.78
N THR A 48 18.99 14.97 -4.31
CA THR A 48 17.60 15.41 -4.42
C THR A 48 17.40 16.23 -5.70
N PHE A 49 16.30 16.03 -6.41
CA PHE A 49 15.97 16.79 -7.62
C PHE A 49 15.05 17.97 -7.29
N ASP A 50 15.48 18.83 -6.36
CA ASP A 50 14.76 20.05 -6.01
C ASP A 50 14.71 21.01 -7.21
N GLY A 51 13.57 21.67 -7.42
CA GLY A 51 13.35 22.53 -8.59
C GLY A 51 13.10 21.78 -9.91
N TYR A 52 12.92 20.46 -9.86
CA TYR A 52 12.45 19.67 -11.01
C TYR A 52 11.01 19.25 -10.83
N PHE A 53 10.26 19.33 -11.92
CA PHE A 53 8.99 18.67 -12.08
C PHE A 53 9.21 17.27 -12.68
N THR A 54 8.70 16.23 -12.05
CA THR A 54 8.82 14.86 -12.55
C THR A 54 7.47 14.39 -13.10
N GLY A 55 7.39 14.22 -14.41
CA GLY A 55 6.28 13.55 -15.07
C GLY A 55 6.48 12.03 -15.02
N ARG A 56 5.39 11.29 -14.84
CA ARG A 56 5.39 9.84 -14.70
C ARG A 56 4.37 9.23 -15.66
N PHE A 57 4.77 8.14 -16.31
CA PHE A 57 3.90 7.22 -17.01
C PHE A 57 4.14 5.82 -16.45
N TYR A 58 3.08 5.06 -16.19
CA TYR A 58 3.24 3.75 -15.56
C TYR A 58 2.14 2.75 -15.96
N PHE A 59 2.49 1.48 -15.89
CA PHE A 59 1.54 0.37 -15.85
C PHE A 59 1.51 -0.18 -14.42
N SER A 60 0.34 -0.47 -13.89
CA SER A 60 0.24 -1.10 -12.58
C SER A 60 -0.89 -2.12 -12.47
N ASN A 61 -0.63 -3.15 -11.67
CA ASN A 61 -1.62 -4.12 -11.26
C ASN A 61 -1.68 -4.12 -9.73
N LYS A 62 -2.83 -3.77 -9.19
CA LYS A 62 -3.11 -3.86 -7.75
C LYS A 62 -3.89 -5.15 -7.47
N PHE A 63 -3.58 -5.78 -6.35
CA PHE A 63 -4.24 -7.01 -5.93
C PHE A 63 -4.48 -7.02 -4.43
N ILE A 64 -5.53 -7.73 -4.03
CA ILE A 64 -5.82 -8.16 -2.67
C ILE A 64 -6.38 -9.57 -2.75
N THR A 65 -5.77 -10.50 -2.04
CA THR A 65 -6.03 -11.93 -2.22
C THR A 65 -6.18 -12.60 -0.87
N PRO A 66 -7.39 -13.08 -0.53
CA PRO A 66 -7.59 -13.88 0.67
C PRO A 66 -7.34 -15.37 0.34
N ASP A 67 -6.52 -15.98 1.18
CA ASP A 67 -6.22 -17.40 1.19
C ASP A 67 -6.72 -18.00 2.51
N PHE A 68 -7.51 -19.06 2.43
CA PHE A 68 -7.90 -19.86 3.59
C PHE A 68 -7.13 -21.18 3.55
N ILE A 69 -6.25 -21.36 4.53
CA ILE A 69 -5.35 -22.52 4.60
C ILE A 69 -5.84 -23.42 5.74
N PRO A 70 -6.46 -24.58 5.46
CA PRO A 70 -6.87 -25.51 6.50
C PRO A 70 -5.68 -25.96 7.36
N ALA A 71 -5.87 -26.04 8.67
CA ALA A 71 -4.85 -26.51 9.61
C ALA A 71 -4.54 -28.01 9.40
N ALA A 72 -5.55 -28.81 9.09
CA ALA A 72 -5.44 -30.25 8.91
C ALA A 72 -4.72 -30.65 7.61
N ASN A 73 -4.98 -29.96 6.50
CA ASN A 73 -4.37 -30.27 5.21
C ASN A 73 -4.12 -29.01 4.36
N LYS A 74 -2.84 -28.64 4.19
CA LYS A 74 -2.44 -27.47 3.39
C LYS A 74 -2.71 -27.63 1.90
N GLN A 75 -2.91 -28.85 1.39
CA GLN A 75 -3.24 -29.11 -0.02
C GLN A 75 -4.66 -28.67 -0.37
N GLN A 76 -5.53 -28.48 0.63
CA GLN A 76 -6.89 -27.92 0.48
C GLN A 76 -6.89 -26.39 0.54
N LEU A 77 -5.86 -25.72 0.01
CA LEU A 77 -5.81 -24.25 -0.05
C LEU A 77 -7.00 -23.70 -0.85
N ILE A 78 -7.76 -22.81 -0.22
CA ILE A 78 -8.84 -22.06 -0.88
C ILE A 78 -8.30 -20.65 -1.15
N ALA A 79 -7.84 -20.43 -2.38
CA ALA A 79 -7.21 -19.19 -2.81
C ALA A 79 -8.15 -18.39 -3.70
N TYR A 80 -8.65 -17.25 -3.23
CA TYR A 80 -9.48 -16.37 -4.03
C TYR A 80 -8.68 -15.23 -4.64
N ARG A 81 -9.01 -14.86 -5.87
CA ARG A 81 -8.36 -13.79 -6.61
C ARG A 81 -9.40 -12.81 -7.16
N PRO A 82 -9.10 -11.50 -7.12
CA PRO A 82 -9.91 -10.53 -7.83
C PRO A 82 -9.54 -10.55 -9.33
N ASN A 83 -10.49 -10.18 -10.17
CA ASN A 83 -10.26 -9.95 -11.59
C ASN A 83 -9.98 -8.46 -11.86
N THR A 84 -8.91 -7.93 -11.26
CA THR A 84 -8.52 -6.52 -11.45
C THR A 84 -7.81 -6.30 -12.79
N PRO A 85 -8.06 -5.15 -13.46
CA PRO A 85 -7.39 -4.83 -14.71
C PRO A 85 -5.93 -4.42 -14.47
N ILE A 86 -5.08 -4.66 -15.47
CA ILE A 86 -3.83 -3.89 -15.59
C ILE A 86 -4.23 -2.47 -15.97
N THR A 87 -3.72 -1.51 -15.20
CA THR A 87 -4.02 -0.09 -15.36
C THR A 87 -2.85 0.63 -16.00
N MET A 88 -3.15 1.62 -16.85
CA MET A 88 -2.21 2.61 -17.34
C MET A 88 -2.43 3.91 -16.60
N GLY A 89 -1.36 4.57 -16.18
CA GLY A 89 -1.48 5.82 -15.45
C GLY A 89 -0.44 6.85 -15.82
N VAL A 90 -0.80 8.08 -15.49
CA VAL A 90 0.07 9.25 -15.53
C VAL A 90 0.20 9.81 -14.12
N GLY A 91 1.32 10.43 -13.82
CA GLY A 91 1.54 11.05 -12.54
C GLY A 91 2.47 12.24 -12.63
N ALA A 92 2.47 13.02 -11.58
CA ALA A 92 3.33 14.18 -11.42
C ALA A 92 3.88 14.20 -9.99
N THR A 93 5.16 14.52 -9.86
CA THR A 93 5.81 14.77 -8.57
C THR A 93 6.51 16.12 -8.62
N TYR A 94 6.22 16.96 -7.63
CA TYR A 94 6.92 18.21 -7.38
C TYR A 94 7.18 18.35 -5.87
N GLN A 95 8.46 18.40 -5.49
CA GLN A 95 8.91 18.40 -4.10
C GLN A 95 8.32 17.24 -3.29
N TRP A 96 7.47 17.50 -2.30
CA TRP A 96 6.82 16.49 -1.47
C TRP A 96 5.50 15.98 -2.05
N LEU A 97 4.88 16.70 -2.98
CA LEU A 97 3.57 16.37 -3.52
C LEU A 97 3.69 15.43 -4.72
N THR A 98 3.03 14.28 -4.66
CA THR A 98 2.90 13.34 -5.78
C THR A 98 1.43 12.99 -6.01
N LEU A 99 0.99 13.11 -7.27
CA LEU A 99 -0.34 12.68 -7.71
C LEU A 99 -0.19 11.64 -8.82
N ASN A 100 -0.93 10.55 -8.73
CA ASN A 100 -0.95 9.51 -9.76
C ASN A 100 -2.41 9.17 -10.10
N LEU A 101 -2.75 9.13 -11.39
CA LEU A 101 -4.06 8.78 -11.91
C LEU A 101 -3.90 7.60 -12.87
N ALA A 102 -4.74 6.58 -12.77
CA ALA A 102 -4.68 5.41 -13.64
C ALA A 102 -6.06 4.92 -14.05
N TYR A 103 -6.12 4.30 -15.23
CA TYR A 103 -7.32 3.73 -15.83
C TYR A 103 -7.03 2.36 -16.46
N GLY A 104 -7.97 1.42 -16.30
CA GLY A 104 -7.88 0.06 -16.86
C GLY A 104 -8.48 0.00 -18.26
N PHE A 105 -7.67 0.27 -19.29
CA PHE A 105 -8.15 0.24 -20.68
C PHE A 105 -8.48 -1.17 -21.17
N LYS A 106 -9.53 -1.30 -21.98
CA LYS A 106 -10.01 -2.59 -22.52
C LYS A 106 -8.98 -3.30 -23.39
N PHE A 107 -8.19 -2.58 -24.19
CA PHE A 107 -7.21 -3.18 -25.11
C PHE A 107 -6.09 -3.96 -24.39
N ILE A 108 -5.84 -3.69 -23.10
CA ILE A 108 -4.86 -4.42 -22.29
C ILE A 108 -5.51 -5.63 -21.59
N ASN A 109 -6.84 -5.63 -21.42
CA ASN A 109 -7.55 -6.52 -20.51
C ASN A 109 -8.52 -7.49 -21.21
N GLN A 110 -8.23 -7.90 -22.45
CA GLN A 110 -9.14 -8.68 -23.30
C GLN A 110 -9.30 -10.16 -22.86
N PHE A 111 -8.38 -10.73 -22.07
CA PHE A 111 -8.32 -12.17 -21.77
C PHE A 111 -8.96 -12.59 -20.43
N LYS A 112 -9.95 -11.85 -19.92
CA LYS A 112 -10.40 -11.96 -18.52
C LYS A 112 -11.87 -12.38 -18.33
N ASP A 113 -12.55 -12.82 -19.39
CA ASP A 113 -14.01 -12.99 -19.36
C ASP A 113 -14.49 -14.15 -18.47
N ASP A 114 -13.71 -15.22 -18.29
CA ASP A 114 -14.13 -16.40 -17.51
C ASP A 114 -13.93 -16.28 -15.99
N ARG A 115 -13.38 -15.15 -15.51
CA ARG A 115 -13.02 -14.93 -14.09
C ARG A 115 -14.05 -14.11 -13.31
N GLY A 116 -15.19 -13.79 -13.94
CA GLY A 116 -16.22 -12.92 -13.36
C GLY A 116 -15.75 -11.47 -13.23
N LYS A 117 -16.67 -10.58 -12.83
CA LYS A 117 -16.38 -9.14 -12.69
C LYS A 117 -16.01 -8.80 -11.25
N THR A 118 -14.93 -8.02 -11.08
CA THR A 118 -14.57 -7.41 -9.79
C THR A 118 -14.82 -5.91 -9.85
N ARG A 119 -15.57 -5.39 -8.86
CA ARG A 119 -15.71 -3.95 -8.61
C ARG A 119 -14.78 -3.59 -7.46
N TYR A 120 -14.00 -2.54 -7.59
CA TYR A 120 -13.08 -2.13 -6.54
C TYR A 120 -12.90 -0.62 -6.45
N LEU A 121 -12.60 -0.14 -5.25
CA LEU A 121 -12.09 1.18 -4.93
C LEU A 121 -10.85 0.99 -4.05
N ASP A 122 -9.70 1.40 -4.56
CA ASP A 122 -8.41 1.19 -3.89
C ASP A 122 -7.63 2.51 -3.84
N LEU A 123 -7.70 3.15 -2.67
CA LEU A 123 -7.07 4.43 -2.36
C LEU A 123 -5.82 4.15 -1.51
N GLN A 124 -4.68 4.69 -1.92
CA GLN A 124 -3.41 4.53 -1.20
C GLN A 124 -2.66 5.85 -1.20
N SER A 125 -2.11 6.21 -0.04
CA SER A 125 -1.24 7.36 0.17
C SER A 125 0.10 6.81 0.67
N HIS A 126 1.16 7.10 -0.08
CA HIS A 126 2.52 6.67 0.27
C HIS A 126 3.40 7.90 0.43
N ASN A 127 3.81 8.18 1.65
CA ASN A 127 4.62 9.35 2.00
C ASN A 127 6.00 8.86 2.40
N TYR A 128 6.91 8.93 1.43
CA TYR A 128 8.29 8.58 1.64
C TYR A 128 9.05 9.83 2.05
N GLY A 129 9.25 9.95 3.35
CA GLY A 129 10.11 10.94 3.95
C GLY A 129 11.60 10.55 3.93
N ARG A 130 12.44 11.40 4.51
CA ARG A 130 13.83 11.15 4.84
C ARG A 130 13.93 10.26 6.08
N ARG A 131 13.30 10.67 7.19
CA ARG A 131 13.36 10.02 8.51
C ARG A 131 12.25 9.00 8.70
N GLY A 132 11.22 9.01 7.87
CA GLY A 132 10.19 7.98 7.98
C GLY A 132 9.31 7.81 6.77
N ILE A 133 8.58 6.71 6.79
CA ILE A 133 7.63 6.29 5.78
C ILE A 133 6.26 6.28 6.45
N ILE A 134 5.28 6.92 5.85
CA ILE A 134 3.88 6.85 6.28
C ILE A 134 3.05 6.34 5.12
N ASP A 135 2.41 5.20 5.31
CA ASP A 135 1.49 4.64 4.34
C ASP A 135 0.09 4.55 4.94
N PHE A 136 -0.91 4.95 4.14
CA PHE A 136 -2.32 4.75 4.44
C PHE A 136 -3.00 4.12 3.25
N TYR A 137 -3.96 3.24 3.51
CA TYR A 137 -4.70 2.61 2.44
C TYR A 137 -6.14 2.30 2.84
N GLY A 138 -7.03 2.39 1.85
CA GLY A 138 -8.43 1.99 1.92
C GLY A 138 -8.75 1.16 0.68
N GLN A 139 -9.01 -0.13 0.88
CA GLN A 139 -9.18 -1.13 -0.17
C GLN A 139 -10.55 -1.79 -0.03
N PHE A 140 -11.42 -1.56 -1.02
CA PHE A 140 -12.78 -2.09 -1.06
C PHE A 140 -12.95 -2.88 -2.35
N TYR A 141 -13.08 -4.19 -2.25
CA TYR A 141 -13.17 -5.11 -3.38
C TYR A 141 -14.42 -5.95 -3.26
N LYS A 142 -15.14 -6.15 -4.37
CA LYS A 142 -16.30 -7.04 -4.45
C LYS A 142 -16.28 -7.84 -5.75
N GLY A 143 -16.52 -9.14 -5.62
CA GLY A 143 -16.44 -10.10 -6.71
C GLY A 143 -15.04 -10.70 -6.84
N PHE A 144 -14.96 -12.00 -6.68
CA PHE A 144 -13.73 -12.79 -6.74
C PHE A 144 -13.97 -14.08 -7.53
N TYR A 145 -12.91 -14.84 -7.76
CA TYR A 145 -13.00 -16.22 -8.25
C TYR A 145 -11.99 -17.09 -7.51
N LEU A 146 -12.28 -18.38 -7.41
CA LEU A 146 -11.36 -19.37 -6.85
C LEU A 146 -10.27 -19.68 -7.88
N GLN A 147 -8.99 -19.61 -7.47
CA GLN A 147 -7.85 -19.81 -8.38
C GLN A 147 -7.70 -21.27 -8.85
N SER A 148 -8.15 -22.24 -8.05
CA SER A 148 -8.22 -23.64 -8.50
C SER A 148 -9.20 -23.74 -9.67
N PRO A 149 -8.87 -24.46 -10.76
CA PRO A 149 -9.83 -24.70 -11.82
C PRO A 149 -11.10 -25.28 -11.20
N GLY A 150 -12.28 -24.76 -11.57
CA GLY A 150 -13.53 -25.39 -11.17
C GLY A 150 -13.58 -26.83 -11.70
N SER A 151 -14.56 -27.59 -11.24
CA SER A 151 -14.83 -28.96 -11.73
C SER A 151 -15.05 -29.04 -13.25
N THR A 152 -15.26 -27.89 -13.91
CA THR A 152 -15.35 -27.75 -15.37
C THR A 152 -14.06 -27.14 -15.95
N PRO A 153 -13.36 -27.85 -16.86
CA PRO A 153 -12.22 -27.29 -17.59
C PRO A 153 -12.57 -25.95 -18.25
N GLY A 154 -11.72 -24.94 -18.06
CA GLY A 154 -11.88 -23.62 -18.68
C GLY A 154 -12.83 -22.64 -17.99
N LYS A 155 -13.52 -23.03 -16.90
CA LYS A 155 -14.38 -22.10 -16.12
C LYS A 155 -13.91 -21.97 -14.67
N PHE A 156 -13.70 -20.75 -14.22
CA PHE A 156 -13.38 -20.47 -12.82
C PHE A 156 -14.66 -20.45 -11.98
N TYR A 157 -14.56 -20.91 -10.74
CA TYR A 157 -15.65 -20.77 -9.77
C TYR A 157 -15.71 -19.31 -9.28
N VAL A 158 -16.73 -18.57 -9.75
CA VAL A 158 -16.90 -17.14 -9.47
C VAL A 158 -17.75 -16.89 -8.22
N ARG A 159 -17.36 -15.89 -7.43
CA ARG A 159 -17.98 -15.45 -6.18
C ARG A 159 -18.28 -13.95 -6.23
N PRO A 160 -19.35 -13.53 -6.93
CA PRO A 160 -19.75 -12.12 -7.02
C PRO A 160 -20.25 -11.53 -5.68
N ASP A 161 -20.65 -12.39 -4.75
CA ASP A 161 -21.11 -12.08 -3.40
C ASP A 161 -19.95 -11.71 -2.45
N MET A 162 -18.76 -12.29 -2.67
CA MET A 162 -17.62 -12.08 -1.78
C MET A 162 -17.07 -10.65 -1.88
N GLY A 163 -16.79 -10.05 -0.73
CA GLY A 163 -16.21 -8.72 -0.62
C GLY A 163 -15.20 -8.58 0.51
N ILE A 164 -14.21 -7.71 0.28
CA ILE A 164 -13.22 -7.28 1.27
C ILE A 164 -13.30 -5.77 1.42
N SER A 165 -13.34 -5.30 2.66
CA SER A 165 -13.21 -3.90 3.04
C SER A 165 -12.08 -3.78 4.05
N GLN A 166 -10.99 -3.12 3.66
CA GLN A 166 -9.81 -2.94 4.50
C GLN A 166 -9.43 -1.47 4.57
N ILE A 167 -9.08 -1.01 5.77
CA ILE A 167 -8.48 0.29 6.01
C ILE A 167 -7.30 0.06 6.95
N GLY A 168 -6.17 0.65 6.65
CA GLY A 168 -4.98 0.48 7.46
C GLY A 168 -3.93 1.54 7.21
N GLY A 169 -2.91 1.50 8.04
CA GLY A 169 -1.75 2.36 7.87
C GLY A 169 -0.56 1.89 8.69
N GLN A 170 0.61 2.36 8.28
CA GLN A 170 1.88 2.03 8.92
C GLN A 170 2.80 3.24 8.93
N TYR A 171 3.63 3.30 9.97
CA TYR A 171 4.76 4.20 10.07
C TYR A 171 6.03 3.38 10.23
N GLU A 172 7.10 3.78 9.53
CA GLU A 172 8.44 3.22 9.72
C GLU A 172 9.47 4.35 9.80
N HIS A 173 10.20 4.44 10.90
CA HIS A 173 11.35 5.33 11.05
C HIS A 173 12.57 4.75 10.32
N ILE A 174 13.35 5.62 9.67
CA ILE A 174 14.57 5.28 8.95
C ILE A 174 15.76 5.80 9.77
N PHE A 175 16.54 4.90 10.39
CA PHE A 175 17.67 5.29 11.23
C PHE A 175 18.84 5.91 10.46
N ASN A 176 19.19 5.37 9.29
CA ASN A 176 20.30 5.85 8.44
C ASN A 176 19.82 6.87 7.38
N TRP A 177 18.86 7.72 7.73
CA TRP A 177 18.22 8.68 6.82
C TRP A 177 19.18 9.69 6.17
N ARG A 178 20.37 9.90 6.75
CA ARG A 178 21.39 10.81 6.18
C ARG A 178 22.09 10.23 4.96
N LYS A 179 22.22 8.90 4.86
CA LYS A 179 22.94 8.20 3.77
C LYS A 179 22.03 7.33 2.92
N PHE A 180 20.89 6.92 3.43
CA PHE A 180 19.94 6.07 2.72
C PHE A 180 18.68 6.85 2.35
N SER A 181 18.31 6.82 1.06
CA SER A 181 17.09 7.43 0.55
C SER A 181 16.11 6.37 0.08
N TYR A 182 14.98 6.26 0.78
CA TYR A 182 13.86 5.42 0.34
C TYR A 182 13.16 6.02 -0.89
N ARG A 183 13.13 7.36 -0.97
CA ARG A 183 12.56 8.14 -2.08
C ARG A 183 13.26 7.83 -3.39
N ALA A 184 14.57 7.57 -3.35
CA ALA A 184 15.35 7.25 -4.53
C ALA A 184 14.84 5.98 -5.26
N ALA A 185 14.42 4.97 -4.49
CA ALA A 185 13.92 3.72 -5.04
C ALA A 185 12.43 3.78 -5.38
N MET A 186 11.60 4.40 -4.52
CA MET A 186 10.13 4.30 -4.62
C MET A 186 9.43 5.48 -5.29
N LEU A 187 9.89 6.72 -5.08
CA LEU A 187 9.34 7.92 -5.74
C LEU A 187 10.15 8.37 -6.95
N GLN A 188 11.43 8.03 -6.96
CA GLN A 188 12.45 8.50 -7.91
C GLN A 188 12.55 10.04 -7.97
N SER A 189 12.11 10.74 -6.92
CA SER A 189 12.34 12.18 -6.70
C SER A 189 13.75 12.46 -6.16
N GLU A 190 14.45 11.42 -5.75
CA GLU A 190 15.86 11.42 -5.38
C GLU A 190 16.60 10.37 -6.19
N ARG A 191 17.93 10.38 -6.12
CA ARG A 191 18.79 9.35 -6.71
C ARG A 191 19.85 8.94 -5.71
N GLN A 192 19.86 7.66 -5.37
CA GLN A 192 20.94 7.05 -4.61
C GLN A 192 22.19 6.97 -5.50
N LEU A 193 23.29 7.56 -5.04
CA LEU A 193 24.59 7.62 -5.72
C LEU A 193 25.54 6.52 -5.21
N ARG A 194 25.42 6.15 -3.94
CA ARG A 194 26.21 5.09 -3.30
C ARG A 194 25.30 4.11 -2.58
N SER A 195 25.64 2.83 -2.60
CA SER A 195 24.86 1.82 -1.91
C SER A 195 24.76 2.13 -0.41
N ALA A 196 23.56 2.02 0.13
CA ALA A 196 23.29 2.24 1.54
C ALA A 196 22.06 1.47 1.96
N GLY A 197 21.99 1.14 3.25
CA GLY A 197 20.79 0.61 3.86
C GLY A 197 20.51 1.25 5.20
N SER A 198 19.37 0.92 5.76
CA SER A 198 18.91 1.40 7.04
C SER A 198 18.10 0.32 7.72
N LEU A 199 18.33 0.15 9.01
CA LEU A 199 17.30 -0.43 9.88
C LEU A 199 16.06 0.46 9.82
N THR A 200 14.90 -0.15 9.99
CA THR A 200 13.63 0.55 10.16
C THR A 200 12.90 0.01 11.38
N ALA A 201 12.16 0.88 12.06
CA ALA A 201 11.30 0.48 13.16
C ALA A 201 10.07 1.36 13.21
N GLY A 202 8.93 0.81 13.61
CA GLY A 202 7.71 1.60 13.68
C GLY A 202 6.53 0.78 14.15
N PHE A 203 5.38 0.97 13.51
CA PHE A 203 4.14 0.32 13.89
C PHE A 203 3.16 0.26 12.72
N GLU A 204 2.19 -0.64 12.83
CA GLU A 204 1.02 -0.67 11.94
C GLU A 204 -0.29 -0.77 12.72
N ALA A 205 -1.37 -0.44 12.03
CA ALA A 205 -2.73 -0.69 12.49
C ALA A 205 -3.64 -0.95 11.29
N ASN A 206 -4.33 -2.08 11.29
CA ASN A 206 -5.20 -2.50 10.19
C ASN A 206 -6.57 -2.94 10.70
N TYR A 207 -7.59 -2.65 9.90
CA TYR A 207 -8.96 -3.11 10.07
C TYR A 207 -9.43 -3.75 8.78
N SER A 208 -9.84 -5.02 8.82
CA SER A 208 -10.33 -5.75 7.66
C SER A 208 -11.65 -6.46 7.94
N ILE A 209 -12.55 -6.44 6.96
CA ILE A 209 -13.73 -7.29 6.90
C ILE A 209 -13.70 -8.03 5.58
N ILE A 210 -13.77 -9.36 5.64
CA ILE A 210 -14.13 -10.21 4.51
C ILE A 210 -15.50 -10.82 4.78
N SER A 211 -16.39 -10.79 3.80
CA SER A 211 -17.75 -11.34 3.92
C SER A 211 -18.31 -11.83 2.60
N ALA A 212 -19.20 -12.80 2.67
CA ALA A 212 -19.95 -13.32 1.54
C ALA A 212 -21.35 -13.78 1.98
N ASP A 213 -22.26 -13.97 1.03
CA ASP A 213 -23.65 -14.40 1.31
C ASP A 213 -23.70 -15.91 1.63
N SER A 214 -22.70 -16.66 1.17
CA SER A 214 -22.50 -18.08 1.42
C SER A 214 -21.09 -18.36 1.94
N SER A 215 -20.83 -19.59 2.38
CA SER A 215 -19.52 -19.94 2.94
C SER A 215 -18.36 -19.66 1.96
N PHE A 216 -17.21 -19.22 2.46
CA PHE A 216 -15.95 -19.16 1.74
C PHE A 216 -15.43 -20.55 1.36
N VAL A 217 -15.89 -21.60 2.05
CA VAL A 217 -15.56 -22.99 1.72
C VAL A 217 -16.46 -23.46 0.58
N PRO A 218 -15.90 -23.88 -0.58
CA PRO A 218 -16.70 -24.46 -1.66
C PRO A 218 -17.38 -25.76 -1.22
N THR A 219 -18.53 -26.08 -1.79
CA THR A 219 -19.29 -27.33 -1.50
C THR A 219 -18.69 -28.60 -2.12
N ASP A 220 -17.48 -28.51 -2.68
CA ASP A 220 -16.79 -29.65 -3.28
C ASP A 220 -16.44 -30.69 -2.20
N PRO A 221 -16.63 -32.01 -2.43
CA PRO A 221 -16.26 -33.06 -1.49
C PRO A 221 -14.81 -32.98 -0.99
N LEU A 222 -13.90 -32.40 -1.79
CA LEU A 222 -12.53 -32.11 -1.38
C LEU A 222 -12.44 -31.29 -0.09
N TYR A 223 -13.45 -30.47 0.22
CA TYR A 223 -13.49 -29.57 1.38
C TYR A 223 -14.47 -30.04 2.46
N ALA A 224 -14.97 -31.28 2.37
CA ALA A 224 -15.89 -31.84 3.36
C ALA A 224 -15.28 -31.83 4.78
N GLY A 225 -16.09 -31.45 5.77
CA GLY A 225 -15.68 -31.36 7.17
C GLY A 225 -15.05 -30.02 7.58
N LEU A 226 -14.76 -29.12 6.64
CA LEU A 226 -14.28 -27.78 6.98
C LEU A 226 -15.43 -26.85 7.44
N PRO A 227 -15.18 -25.92 8.38
CA PRO A 227 -16.22 -25.06 8.89
C PRO A 227 -16.74 -24.06 7.85
N ALA A 228 -18.06 -23.88 7.81
CA ALA A 228 -18.74 -23.01 6.86
C ALA A 228 -18.60 -21.51 7.21
N LEU A 229 -17.39 -20.96 7.08
CA LEU A 229 -17.08 -19.55 7.36
C LEU A 229 -17.74 -18.63 6.32
N SER A 230 -18.43 -17.57 6.74
CA SER A 230 -19.08 -16.60 5.81
C SER A 230 -18.67 -15.14 6.05
N ARG A 231 -18.12 -14.84 7.23
CA ARG A 231 -17.63 -13.50 7.57
C ARG A 231 -16.49 -13.57 8.56
N ILE A 232 -15.44 -12.80 8.31
CA ILE A 232 -14.33 -12.55 9.24
C ILE A 232 -14.18 -11.04 9.36
N ARG A 233 -14.18 -10.55 10.59
CA ARG A 233 -13.74 -9.20 10.94
C ARG A 233 -12.47 -9.34 11.73
N HIS A 234 -11.49 -8.53 11.41
CA HIS A 234 -10.21 -8.57 12.09
C HIS A 234 -9.67 -7.14 12.26
N ILE A 235 -9.07 -6.91 13.43
CA ILE A 235 -8.38 -5.67 13.80
C ILE A 235 -7.02 -6.08 14.30
N GLU A 236 -5.97 -5.41 13.84
CA GLU A 236 -4.63 -5.63 14.36
C GLU A 236 -3.87 -4.32 14.51
N PHE A 237 -2.89 -4.36 15.40
CA PHE A 237 -1.88 -3.33 15.54
C PHE A 237 -0.67 -3.92 16.25
N GLY A 238 0.51 -3.41 15.93
CA GLY A 238 1.75 -3.92 16.48
C GLY A 238 2.96 -3.10 16.09
N PRO A 239 4.06 -3.24 16.84
CA PRO A 239 5.34 -2.67 16.46
C PRO A 239 5.94 -3.40 15.26
N SER A 240 6.82 -2.72 14.54
CA SER A 240 7.53 -3.25 13.39
C SER A 240 9.04 -3.08 13.52
N LEU A 241 9.77 -4.02 12.92
CA LEU A 241 11.21 -3.94 12.71
C LEU A 241 11.53 -4.43 11.30
N GLY A 242 12.39 -3.71 10.60
CA GLY A 242 12.76 -4.03 9.23
C GLY A 242 14.16 -3.58 8.85
N TYR A 243 14.51 -3.90 7.61
CA TYR A 243 15.74 -3.44 7.00
C TYR A 243 15.51 -3.16 5.52
N ALA A 244 15.98 -1.99 5.09
CA ALA A 244 15.95 -1.55 3.72
C ALA A 244 17.36 -1.37 3.19
N TYR A 245 17.61 -1.75 1.94
CA TYR A 245 18.89 -1.57 1.28
C TYR A 245 18.70 -1.18 -0.19
N THR A 246 19.49 -0.23 -0.65
CA THR A 246 19.60 0.14 -2.06
C THR A 246 21.03 -0.12 -2.51
N LEU A 247 21.19 -1.08 -3.42
CA LEU A 247 22.43 -1.36 -4.14
C LEU A 247 22.50 -0.46 -5.38
N VAL A 248 23.58 0.31 -5.53
CA VAL A 248 23.85 1.13 -6.72
C VAL A 248 24.94 0.47 -7.56
N LEU A 249 24.61 0.11 -8.80
CA LEU A 249 25.50 -0.53 -9.77
C LEU A 249 25.73 0.38 -10.97
N PHE A 250 26.95 0.38 -11.52
CA PHE A 250 27.30 1.12 -12.75
C PHE A 250 26.84 2.59 -12.74
N ARG A 251 26.82 3.20 -11.53
CA ARG A 251 26.33 4.55 -11.22
C ARG A 251 24.85 4.82 -11.47
N ASN A 252 24.19 4.14 -12.41
CA ASN A 252 22.82 4.45 -12.84
C ASN A 252 21.82 3.32 -12.58
N VAL A 253 22.28 2.09 -12.34
CA VAL A 253 21.41 0.96 -12.04
C VAL A 253 21.20 0.89 -10.54
N PHE A 254 19.98 0.63 -10.10
CA PHE A 254 19.70 0.39 -8.69
C PHE A 254 18.87 -0.87 -8.50
N VAL A 255 19.13 -1.55 -7.39
CA VAL A 255 18.29 -2.63 -6.86
C VAL A 255 18.01 -2.29 -5.41
N HIS A 256 16.74 -2.25 -5.06
CA HIS A 256 16.24 -1.90 -3.74
C HIS A 256 15.40 -3.05 -3.20
N ALA A 257 15.62 -3.36 -1.94
CA ALA A 257 14.85 -4.32 -1.18
C ALA A 257 14.57 -3.76 0.21
N ASN A 258 13.35 -3.93 0.69
CA ASN A 258 12.92 -3.69 2.05
C ASN A 258 12.13 -4.90 2.52
N ALA A 259 12.39 -5.34 3.74
CA ALA A 259 11.59 -6.33 4.43
C ALA A 259 11.34 -5.86 5.86
N SER A 260 10.08 -5.88 6.27
CA SER A 260 9.61 -5.51 7.61
C SER A 260 8.78 -6.66 8.17
N GLY A 261 9.05 -7.00 9.43
CA GLY A 261 8.21 -7.89 10.23
C GLY A 261 7.45 -7.07 11.26
N TYR A 262 6.20 -7.46 11.50
CA TYR A 262 5.30 -6.86 12.49
C TYR A 262 4.95 -7.93 13.52
N LEU A 263 4.71 -7.52 14.77
CA LEU A 263 4.28 -8.43 15.83
C LEU A 263 2.94 -7.93 16.39
N ASP A 264 1.86 -8.42 15.81
CA ASP A 264 0.56 -7.77 15.97
C ASP A 264 -0.33 -8.45 17.00
N LEU A 265 -1.00 -7.63 17.79
CA LEU A 265 -2.14 -8.05 18.59
C LEU A 265 -3.38 -8.06 17.70
N ASN A 266 -3.88 -9.26 17.43
CA ASN A 266 -4.99 -9.51 16.52
C ASN A 266 -6.29 -9.77 17.29
N PHE A 267 -7.35 -9.06 16.94
CA PHE A 267 -8.71 -9.30 17.41
C PHE A 267 -9.57 -9.79 16.26
N THR A 268 -9.92 -11.07 16.26
CA THR A 268 -10.65 -11.69 15.16
C THR A 268 -12.04 -12.12 15.60
N LYS A 269 -13.05 -11.80 14.80
CA LYS A 269 -14.42 -12.31 14.93
C LYS A 269 -14.81 -13.04 13.65
N SER A 270 -15.03 -14.34 13.77
CA SER A 270 -15.46 -15.21 12.67
C SER A 270 -16.93 -15.59 12.84
N SER A 271 -17.63 -15.82 11.72
CA SER A 271 -19.06 -16.17 11.69
C SER A 271 -19.28 -17.40 10.82
N THR A 272 -20.10 -18.33 11.33
CA THR A 272 -20.63 -19.51 10.64
C THR A 272 -22.15 -19.52 10.78
N PRO A 273 -22.88 -20.38 10.04
CA PRO A 273 -24.31 -20.59 10.26
C PRO A 273 -24.69 -20.96 11.71
N PHE A 274 -23.75 -21.53 12.47
CA PHE A 274 -23.98 -22.04 13.83
C PHE A 274 -23.58 -21.07 14.94
N GLY A 275 -22.96 -19.93 14.61
CA GLY A 275 -22.60 -18.92 15.61
C GLY A 275 -21.41 -18.05 15.24
N HIS A 276 -20.83 -17.41 16.25
CA HIS A 276 -19.65 -16.57 16.12
C HIS A 276 -18.55 -17.05 17.07
N GLN A 277 -17.30 -16.94 16.62
CA GLN A 277 -16.14 -17.17 17.47
C GLN A 277 -15.27 -15.92 17.48
N ASN A 278 -14.87 -15.50 18.68
CA ASN A 278 -13.89 -14.45 18.87
C ASN A 278 -12.54 -15.07 19.25
N SER A 279 -11.45 -14.53 18.74
CA SER A 279 -10.10 -14.90 19.15
C SER A 279 -9.24 -13.65 19.32
N VAL A 280 -8.36 -13.70 20.31
CA VAL A 280 -7.29 -12.71 20.51
C VAL A 280 -5.98 -13.45 20.39
N THR A 281 -5.11 -13.05 19.47
CA THR A 281 -3.84 -13.75 19.21
C THR A 281 -2.72 -12.77 18.95
N VAL A 282 -1.49 -13.18 19.25
CA VAL A 282 -0.30 -12.47 18.78
C VAL A 282 0.22 -13.19 17.54
N ARG A 283 0.37 -12.49 16.41
CA ARG A 283 0.82 -13.09 15.14
C ARG A 283 1.81 -12.19 14.43
N PRO A 284 2.82 -12.78 13.77
CA PRO A 284 3.72 -12.00 12.95
C PRO A 284 3.14 -11.78 11.55
N ASP A 285 3.23 -10.54 11.10
CA ASP A 285 2.94 -10.13 9.73
C ASP A 285 4.18 -9.64 9.02
N PHE A 286 4.11 -9.58 7.69
CA PHE A 286 5.27 -9.31 6.85
C PHE A 286 4.92 -8.35 5.73
N ALA A 287 5.77 -7.34 5.53
CA ALA A 287 5.73 -6.48 4.35
C ALA A 287 7.07 -6.51 3.65
N TYR A 288 7.05 -6.53 2.32
CA TYR A 288 8.26 -6.41 1.51
C TYR A 288 8.04 -5.49 0.31
N ARG A 289 9.09 -4.73 -0.01
CA ARG A 289 9.11 -3.80 -1.15
C ARG A 289 10.38 -4.02 -1.92
N PHE A 290 10.23 -4.25 -3.22
CA PHE A 290 11.33 -4.39 -4.15
C PHE A 290 11.21 -3.33 -5.23
N ALA A 291 12.33 -2.74 -5.62
CA ALA A 291 12.38 -1.91 -6.80
C ALA A 291 13.71 -2.10 -7.53
N ALA A 292 13.68 -2.19 -8.84
CA ALA A 292 14.90 -2.27 -9.64
C ALA A 292 14.73 -1.47 -10.92
N GLY A 293 15.82 -0.84 -11.37
CA GLY A 293 15.75 -0.03 -12.57
C GLY A 293 16.98 0.80 -12.85
N ILE A 294 16.82 1.74 -13.78
CA ILE A 294 17.84 2.69 -14.19
C ILE A 294 17.37 4.09 -13.79
N ASN A 295 18.15 4.79 -12.97
CA ASN A 295 17.90 6.16 -12.55
C ASN A 295 19.02 7.08 -13.08
N ARG A 296 18.73 7.79 -14.19
CA ARG A 296 19.59 8.84 -14.75
C ARG A 296 19.11 10.22 -14.29
N PRO A 297 19.89 11.30 -14.48
CA PRO A 297 19.46 12.63 -14.04
C PRO A 297 18.13 13.08 -14.67
N GLN A 298 17.93 12.85 -15.98
CA GLN A 298 16.76 13.34 -16.71
C GLN A 298 15.59 12.35 -16.74
N TRP A 299 15.83 11.05 -16.59
CA TRP A 299 14.78 10.04 -16.71
C TRP A 299 15.04 8.84 -15.82
N THR A 300 13.99 8.05 -15.55
CA THR A 300 14.08 6.80 -14.80
C THR A 300 13.12 5.78 -15.35
N ALA A 301 13.56 4.52 -15.43
CA ALA A 301 12.71 3.37 -15.73
C ALA A 301 12.88 2.35 -14.61
N ALA A 302 11.79 1.90 -13.99
CA ALA A 302 11.86 1.00 -12.85
C ALA A 302 10.65 0.07 -12.76
N VAL A 303 10.89 -1.14 -12.27
CA VAL A 303 9.86 -2.05 -11.78
C VAL A 303 9.81 -1.94 -10.26
N THR A 304 8.61 -1.90 -9.70
CA THR A 304 8.35 -1.85 -8.27
C THR A 304 7.34 -2.91 -7.89
N TRP A 305 7.62 -3.67 -6.84
CA TRP A 305 6.71 -4.64 -6.25
C TRP A 305 6.55 -4.34 -4.76
N ILE A 306 5.32 -4.09 -4.34
CA ILE A 306 4.95 -3.91 -2.93
C ILE A 306 4.04 -5.07 -2.56
N ASN A 307 4.30 -5.67 -1.40
CA ASN A 307 3.48 -6.72 -0.84
C ASN A 307 3.36 -6.54 0.67
N ASN A 308 2.14 -6.62 1.16
CA ASN A 308 1.80 -6.66 2.57
C ASN A 308 1.02 -7.95 2.82
N GLN A 309 1.45 -8.74 3.79
CA GLN A 309 0.84 -10.00 4.17
C GLN A 309 0.34 -9.91 5.62
N LEU A 310 -0.97 -10.10 5.77
CA LEU A 310 -1.68 -10.18 7.03
C LEU A 310 -2.07 -11.62 7.34
N ASN A 311 -1.90 -12.07 8.59
CA ASN A 311 -2.17 -13.44 9.01
C ASN A 311 -3.04 -13.50 10.28
N ALA A 312 -4.24 -14.10 10.16
CA ALA A 312 -5.12 -14.33 11.30
C ALA A 312 -5.52 -15.81 11.42
N PRO A 313 -5.49 -16.42 12.63
CA PRO A 313 -6.11 -17.71 12.86
C PRO A 313 -7.63 -17.55 12.95
N VAL A 314 -8.36 -18.39 12.22
CA VAL A 314 -9.81 -18.34 12.09
C VAL A 314 -10.35 -19.77 12.15
N GLN A 315 -10.89 -20.18 13.29
CA GLN A 315 -11.34 -21.57 13.50
C GLN A 315 -10.24 -22.55 13.08
N ASP A 316 -10.54 -23.49 12.18
CA ASP A 316 -9.61 -24.49 11.66
C ASP A 316 -8.78 -24.00 10.46
N PHE A 317 -8.79 -22.69 10.19
CA PHE A 317 -8.05 -22.07 9.10
C PHE A 317 -6.98 -21.10 9.61
N ARG A 318 -5.89 -21.03 8.86
CA ARG A 318 -5.05 -19.83 8.81
C ARG A 318 -5.55 -18.96 7.65
N TYR A 319 -6.20 -17.85 7.99
CA TYR A 319 -6.53 -16.80 7.04
C TYR A 319 -5.27 -15.99 6.73
N ARG A 320 -4.91 -15.91 5.46
CA ARG A 320 -3.83 -15.05 4.98
C ARG A 320 -4.39 -14.11 3.94
N GLN A 321 -4.18 -12.82 4.16
CA GLN A 321 -4.57 -11.80 3.20
C GLN A 321 -3.29 -11.15 2.65
N THR A 322 -3.11 -11.23 1.35
CA THR A 322 -1.97 -10.59 0.69
C THR A 322 -2.48 -9.45 -0.17
N SER A 323 -1.98 -8.25 0.08
CA SER A 323 -2.31 -7.05 -0.70
C SER A 323 -1.05 -6.43 -1.27
N GLY A 324 -1.16 -5.74 -2.39
CA GLY A 324 0.02 -5.15 -2.99
C GLY A 324 -0.19 -4.55 -4.37
N LEU A 325 0.94 -4.17 -4.96
CA LEU A 325 0.98 -3.68 -6.33
C LEU A 325 2.27 -4.10 -7.02
N LEU A 326 2.14 -4.42 -8.30
CA LEU A 326 3.26 -4.49 -9.24
C LEU A 326 3.15 -3.29 -10.18
N ARG A 327 4.25 -2.57 -10.39
CA ARG A 327 4.28 -1.36 -11.22
C ARG A 327 5.52 -1.32 -12.10
N LEU A 328 5.33 -1.03 -13.37
CA LEU A 328 6.37 -0.60 -14.29
C LEU A 328 6.23 0.90 -14.51
N THR A 329 7.29 1.67 -14.24
CA THR A 329 7.26 3.13 -14.24
C THR A 329 8.33 3.69 -15.18
N PHE A 330 7.96 4.71 -15.94
CA PHE A 330 8.86 5.61 -16.65
C PHE A 330 8.65 7.04 -16.16
N ASN A 331 9.71 7.68 -15.68
CA ASN A 331 9.70 9.06 -15.20
C ASN A 331 10.58 9.93 -16.09
N TYR A 332 10.17 11.17 -16.31
CA TYR A 332 10.96 12.20 -16.98
C TYR A 332 11.00 13.47 -16.13
N ARG A 333 12.19 14.04 -15.92
CA ARG A 333 12.43 15.19 -15.06
C ARG A 333 12.68 16.44 -15.90
N LEU A 334 11.86 17.45 -15.66
CA LEU A 334 11.90 18.75 -16.33
C LEU A 334 12.32 19.81 -15.32
N PRO A 335 13.34 20.63 -15.59
CA PRO A 335 13.64 21.77 -14.73
C PRO A 335 12.46 22.74 -14.75
N VAL A 336 12.09 23.28 -13.58
CA VAL A 336 10.98 24.24 -13.48
C VAL A 336 11.42 25.61 -14.00
N GLY A 337 11.12 25.87 -15.28
CA GLY A 337 11.33 27.16 -15.92
C GLY A 337 10.21 28.18 -15.61
N PRO A 338 10.31 29.42 -16.14
CA PRO A 338 9.36 30.51 -15.86
C PRO A 338 7.89 30.17 -16.16
N LYS A 339 7.64 29.34 -17.19
CA LYS A 339 6.29 28.91 -17.60
C LYS A 339 5.65 27.94 -16.59
N LEU A 340 6.42 26.98 -16.06
CA LEU A 340 5.93 26.01 -15.06
C LEU A 340 5.85 26.61 -13.65
N LYS A 341 6.62 27.67 -13.36
CA LYS A 341 6.63 28.32 -12.05
C LYS A 341 5.23 28.76 -11.60
N LYS A 342 4.37 29.22 -12.51
CA LYS A 342 2.99 29.63 -12.18
C LYS A 342 2.13 28.48 -11.61
N TRP A 343 2.34 27.25 -12.10
CA TRP A 343 1.58 26.07 -11.68
C TRP A 343 2.03 25.50 -10.34
N VAL A 344 3.30 25.68 -9.99
CA VAL A 344 3.89 25.16 -8.74
C VAL A 344 3.94 26.19 -7.60
N ARG A 345 3.71 27.49 -7.90
CA ARG A 345 3.64 28.58 -6.93
C ARG A 345 2.81 28.29 -5.67
N PRO A 346 1.63 27.64 -5.74
CA PRO A 346 0.88 27.33 -4.53
C PRO A 346 1.64 26.42 -3.57
N VAL A 347 2.38 25.44 -4.10
CA VAL A 347 3.20 24.51 -3.30
C VAL A 347 4.40 25.26 -2.71
N ASP A 348 5.07 26.09 -3.50
CA ASP A 348 6.21 26.89 -3.04
C ASP A 348 5.81 27.88 -1.93
N TYR A 349 4.75 28.67 -2.16
CA TYR A 349 4.23 29.65 -1.20
C TYR A 349 3.80 28.99 0.11
N PHE A 350 3.14 27.84 0.02
CA PHE A 350 2.72 27.10 1.20
C PHE A 350 3.93 26.63 2.01
N ASN A 351 4.97 26.11 1.36
CA ASN A 351 6.20 25.67 2.02
C ASN A 351 6.92 26.84 2.71
N GLU A 352 7.07 27.99 2.05
CA GLU A 352 7.67 29.19 2.65
C GLU A 352 6.94 29.65 3.93
N ARG A 353 5.60 29.58 3.93
CA ARG A 353 4.78 29.96 5.09
C ARG A 353 4.89 28.98 6.26
N VAL A 354 5.03 27.69 5.99
CA VAL A 354 5.26 26.68 7.02
C VAL A 354 6.68 26.78 7.58
N ILE A 355 7.68 26.93 6.71
CA ILE A 355 9.09 27.12 7.08
C ILE A 355 9.25 28.31 8.03
N SER A 356 8.66 29.46 7.68
CA SER A 356 8.74 30.67 8.53
C SER A 356 8.09 30.45 9.90
N ARG A 357 6.96 29.74 9.99
CA ARG A 357 6.32 29.41 11.28
C ARG A 357 7.14 28.47 12.14
N ILE A 358 7.78 27.45 11.55
CA ILE A 358 8.63 26.50 12.27
C ILE A 358 9.87 27.21 12.78
N ARG A 359 10.51 28.02 11.93
CA ARG A 359 11.69 28.83 12.30
C ARG A 359 11.39 29.77 13.46
N ASN A 360 10.28 30.52 13.38
CA ASN A 360 9.86 31.41 14.46
C ASN A 360 9.58 30.67 15.79
N LYS A 361 9.08 29.43 15.74
CA LYS A 361 8.91 28.60 16.94
C LYS A 361 10.22 28.08 17.53
N GLN A 362 11.19 27.73 16.68
CA GLN A 362 12.52 27.30 17.11
C GLN A 362 13.31 28.47 17.72
N GLU A 363 13.18 29.67 17.16
CA GLU A 363 13.79 30.91 17.70
C GLU A 363 13.10 31.38 18.99
N ALA A 364 11.82 31.06 19.22
CA ALA A 364 11.07 31.41 20.42
C ALA A 364 11.20 30.42 21.59
N THR A 365 11.91 29.30 21.41
CA THR A 365 12.16 28.33 22.50
C THR A 365 13.58 28.58 23.03
N PRO A 366 13.76 29.13 24.25
CA PRO A 366 15.10 29.32 24.81
C PRO A 366 15.81 27.97 24.89
N GLN A 367 17.08 27.91 24.48
CA GLN A 367 17.92 26.75 24.73
C GLN A 367 17.98 26.52 26.24
N ALA A 368 17.28 25.50 26.72
CA ALA A 368 17.48 25.00 28.07
C ALA A 368 18.86 24.31 28.08
N ASN A 369 19.82 24.99 28.70
CA ASN A 369 21.14 24.45 29.04
C ASN A 369 21.01 23.34 30.09
#